data_AF-A0A533ZHW8-F1
#
_entry.id   AF-A0A533ZHW8-F1
#
_cell.length_a   1.000
_cell.length_b   1.000
_cell.length_c   1.000
_cell.angle_alpha   90.00
_cell.angle_beta   90.00
_cell.angle_gamma   90.00
#
_symmetry.space_group_name_H-M   'P 1'
#
loop_
_entity.id
_entity.type
_entity.pdbx_description
1 polymer ?
#
loop_
_entity_poly.entity_id
_entity_poly.type
_entity_poly.pdbx_seq_one_letter_code
_entity_poly.pdbx_strand_id
1 'polypeptide(L)'
;MSTLFLVRHGETDWNRSGQIMGERPVPLNRHGVAQAQRLAESLQGRPIEALYSSPVARALQTADILSSALFVSHADVLRAILAHYLRIDLQTARQMRIDHASLTALDINGTVTDLLFLNLTADTRDPR
;
A
#
# COMPACT_ATOMS: atom_id res chain seq x y z
N MET A 1 -9.27 19.59 3.48
CA MET A 1 -8.27 18.96 2.62
C MET A 1 -7.48 18.00 3.46
N SER A 2 -7.55 16.72 3.14
CA SER A 2 -6.86 15.66 3.88
C SER A 2 -6.27 14.69 2.86
N THR A 3 -4.96 14.48 2.95
CA THR A 3 -4.27 13.54 2.08
C THR A 3 -4.26 12.16 2.71
N LEU A 4 -4.82 11.17 2.00
CA LEU A 4 -4.80 9.77 2.40
C LEU A 4 -3.73 9.03 1.61
N PHE A 5 -2.73 8.52 2.33
CA PHE A 5 -1.70 7.66 1.78
C PHE A 5 -2.03 6.18 2.02
N LEU A 6 -2.09 5.41 0.95
CA LEU A 6 -2.39 3.98 0.95
C LEU A 6 -1.15 3.20 0.54
N VAL A 7 -0.78 2.20 1.34
CA VAL A 7 0.39 1.35 1.11
C VAL A 7 -0.01 -0.11 1.08
N ARG A 8 0.39 -0.84 0.03
CA ARG A 8 0.33 -2.31 0.08
C ARG A 8 1.56 -2.84 0.80
N HIS A 9 1.38 -3.84 1.66
CA HIS A 9 2.51 -4.50 2.33
C HIS A 9 3.59 -5.00 1.33
N GLY A 10 4.82 -5.15 1.83
CA GLY A 10 5.94 -5.70 1.05
C GLY A 10 5.73 -7.17 0.63
N GLU A 11 6.58 -7.66 -0.27
CA GLU A 11 6.49 -9.04 -0.78
C GLU A 11 6.68 -10.10 0.33
N THR A 12 5.95 -11.20 0.21
CA THR A 12 6.13 -12.44 0.98
C THR A 12 6.52 -13.59 0.04
N ASP A 13 7.06 -14.69 0.59
CA ASP A 13 7.35 -15.88 -0.22
C ASP A 13 6.10 -16.47 -0.88
N TRP A 14 4.95 -16.33 -0.22
CA TRP A 14 3.67 -16.79 -0.76
C TRP A 14 3.21 -15.94 -1.94
N ASN A 15 3.43 -14.62 -1.90
CA ASN A 15 3.22 -13.78 -3.08
C ASN A 15 4.07 -14.24 -4.26
N ARG A 16 5.36 -14.51 -4.02
CA ARG A 16 6.30 -14.95 -5.06
C ARG A 16 5.91 -16.30 -5.67
N SER A 17 5.41 -17.22 -4.85
CA SER A 17 4.97 -18.55 -5.30
C SER A 17 3.51 -18.62 -5.79
N GLY A 18 2.76 -17.51 -5.78
CA GLY A 18 1.35 -17.48 -6.22
C GLY A 18 0.36 -18.13 -5.24
N GLN A 19 0.71 -18.24 -3.96
CA GLN A 19 -0.15 -18.86 -2.93
C GLN A 19 -1.12 -17.84 -2.32
N ILE A 20 -2.34 -18.27 -2.03
CA ILE A 20 -3.37 -17.48 -1.35
C ILE A 20 -3.09 -17.48 0.16
N MET A 21 -2.85 -16.31 0.75
CA MET A 21 -2.56 -16.19 2.18
C MET A 21 -3.79 -16.01 3.06
N GLY A 22 -4.77 -15.21 2.63
CA GLY A 22 -5.85 -14.73 3.51
C GLY A 22 -5.27 -14.04 4.76
N GLU A 23 -5.79 -14.42 5.93
CA GLU A 23 -5.38 -13.91 7.24
C GLU A 23 -4.16 -14.63 7.84
N ARG A 24 -3.57 -15.60 7.13
CA ARG A 24 -2.40 -16.34 7.64
C ARG A 24 -1.26 -15.37 7.96
N PRO A 25 -0.54 -15.57 9.08
CA PRO A 25 0.54 -14.70 9.53
C PRO A 25 1.85 -14.96 8.76
N VAL A 26 1.78 -14.98 7.43
CA VAL A 26 2.98 -15.10 6.58
C VAL A 26 3.74 -13.77 6.65
N PRO A 27 5.01 -13.77 7.08
CA PRO A 27 5.81 -12.55 7.20
C PRO A 27 6.32 -12.07 5.84
N LEU A 28 6.89 -10.86 5.83
CA LEU A 28 7.69 -10.36 4.72
C LEU A 28 8.88 -11.28 4.45
N ASN A 29 9.23 -11.45 3.17
CA ASN A 29 10.51 -12.05 2.81
C ASN A 29 11.62 -10.98 2.79
N ARG A 30 12.86 -11.40 2.55
CA ARG A 30 14.02 -10.47 2.48
C ARG A 30 13.81 -9.36 1.45
N HIS A 31 13.15 -9.67 0.33
CA HIS A 31 12.86 -8.68 -0.70
C HIS A 31 11.82 -7.67 -0.23
N GLY A 32 10.73 -8.12 0.38
CA GLY A 32 9.67 -7.29 0.94
C GLY A 32 10.15 -6.36 2.04
N VAL A 33 11.07 -6.81 2.90
CA VAL A 33 11.74 -5.94 3.88
C VAL A 33 12.51 -4.82 3.17
N ALA A 34 13.32 -5.17 2.17
CA ALA A 34 14.07 -4.18 1.39
C ALA A 34 13.14 -3.23 0.62
N GLN A 35 11.98 -3.69 0.14
CA GLN A 35 10.98 -2.85 -0.50
C GLN A 35 10.41 -1.82 0.47
N ALA A 36 10.02 -2.25 1.68
CA ALA A 36 9.50 -1.36 2.72
C ALA A 36 10.54 -0.32 3.15
N GLN A 37 11.81 -0.69 3.26
CA GLN A 37 12.90 0.23 3.59
C GLN A 37 13.07 1.34 2.53
N ARG A 38 13.10 0.99 1.24
CA ARG A 38 13.17 1.98 0.15
C ARG A 38 11.96 2.91 0.13
N LEU A 39 10.77 2.37 0.39
CA LEU A 39 9.57 3.20 0.52
C LEU A 39 9.70 4.17 1.71
N ALA A 40 10.18 3.70 2.87
CA ALA A 40 10.40 4.55 4.04
C ALA A 40 11.35 5.72 3.74
N GLU A 41 12.46 5.44 3.05
CA GLU A 41 13.41 6.45 2.58
C GLU A 41 12.74 7.50 1.68
N SER A 42 11.90 7.07 0.73
CA SER A 42 11.17 7.97 -0.19
C SER A 42 10.12 8.87 0.50
N LEU A 43 9.72 8.50 1.72
CA LEU A 43 8.73 9.21 2.52
C LEU A 43 9.36 10.19 3.52
N GLN A 44 10.68 10.18 3.69
CA GLN A 44 11.36 11.07 4.61
C GLN A 44 11.04 12.55 4.32
N GLY A 45 10.76 13.31 5.38
CA GLY A 45 10.44 14.73 5.30
C GLY A 45 9.01 15.06 4.91
N ARG A 46 8.14 14.06 4.65
CA ARG A 46 6.71 14.29 4.45
C ARG A 46 6.00 14.43 5.81
N PRO A 47 5.17 15.47 6.02
CA PRO A 47 4.38 15.57 7.25
C PRO A 47 3.29 14.50 7.20
N ILE A 48 3.34 13.53 8.11
CA ILE A 48 2.27 12.54 8.23
C ILE A 48 1.85 12.33 9.68
N GLU A 49 0.54 12.36 9.90
CA GLU A 49 -0.06 12.62 11.22
C GLU A 49 -0.54 11.35 11.95
N ALA A 50 -0.98 10.31 11.23
CA ALA A 50 -1.45 9.05 11.81
C ALA A 50 -1.14 7.80 10.96
N LEU A 51 -0.69 6.71 11.62
CA LEU A 51 -0.40 5.40 11.00
C LEU A 51 -1.51 4.41 11.36
N TYR A 52 -2.08 3.78 10.34
CA TYR A 52 -2.99 2.65 10.48
C TYR A 52 -2.47 1.44 9.71
N SER A 53 -2.61 0.25 10.28
CA SER A 53 -2.18 -0.97 9.61
C SER A 53 -3.19 -2.08 9.81
N SER A 54 -3.33 -2.93 8.79
CA SER A 54 -3.93 -4.25 8.96
C SER A 54 -3.14 -5.03 10.04
N PRO A 55 -3.82 -5.74 10.96
CA PRO A 55 -3.14 -6.48 12.04
C PRO A 55 -2.38 -7.73 11.53
N VAL A 56 -2.48 -8.06 10.25
CA VAL A 56 -1.81 -9.23 9.68
C VAL A 56 -0.30 -8.99 9.58
N ALA A 57 0.50 -9.99 9.99
CA ALA A 57 1.95 -9.88 10.19
C ALA A 57 2.73 -9.09 9.11
N ARG A 58 2.53 -9.39 7.82
CA ARG A 58 3.20 -8.68 6.71
C ARG A 58 2.88 -7.19 6.64
N ALA A 59 1.65 -6.79 6.96
CA ALA A 59 1.23 -5.39 6.98
C ALA A 59 1.79 -4.67 8.21
N LEU A 60 1.76 -5.31 9.38
CA LEU A 60 2.42 -4.79 10.59
C LEU A 60 3.93 -4.60 10.38
N GLN A 61 4.64 -5.62 9.89
CA GLN A 61 6.07 -5.51 9.60
C GLN A 61 6.39 -4.40 8.61
N THR A 62 5.54 -4.20 7.60
CA THR A 62 5.72 -3.09 6.65
C THR A 62 5.51 -1.74 7.37
N ALA A 63 4.47 -1.62 8.17
CA ALA A 63 4.18 -0.42 8.95
C ALA A 63 5.32 -0.07 9.93
N ASP A 64 5.84 -1.07 10.64
CA ASP A 64 6.95 -0.91 11.59
C ASP A 64 8.21 -0.36 10.91
N ILE A 65 8.51 -0.84 9.69
CA ILE A 65 9.65 -0.36 8.90
C ILE A 65 9.42 1.08 8.41
N LEU A 66 8.20 1.41 7.99
CA LEU A 66 7.90 2.75 7.46
C LEU A 66 8.01 3.82 8.54
N SER A 67 7.67 3.49 9.79
CA SER A 67 7.73 4.38 10.97
C SER A 67 7.03 5.74 10.78
N SER A 68 6.21 5.85 9.73
CA SER A 68 5.58 7.07 9.24
C SER A 68 4.12 6.79 8.91
N ALA A 69 3.30 7.81 9.16
CA ALA A 69 1.85 7.70 9.21
C ALA A 69 1.20 7.40 7.85
N LEU A 70 0.67 6.18 7.67
CA LEU A 70 0.14 5.69 6.38
C LEU A 70 -0.98 4.68 6.67
N PHE A 71 -1.83 4.38 5.68
CA PHE A 71 -2.73 3.21 5.75
C PHE A 71 -2.08 2.01 5.06
N VAL A 72 -1.54 1.07 5.84
CA VAL A 72 -0.83 -0.11 5.34
C VAL A 72 -1.76 -1.33 5.30
N SER A 73 -2.01 -1.89 4.12
CA SER A 73 -2.98 -2.97 3.94
C SER A 73 -2.66 -3.89 2.75
N HIS A 74 -3.69 -4.51 2.18
CA HIS A 74 -3.62 -5.49 1.10
C HIS A 74 -4.25 -4.93 -0.18
N ALA A 75 -3.83 -5.45 -1.35
CA ALA A 75 -4.24 -4.93 -2.65
C ALA A 75 -5.76 -4.77 -2.82
N ASP A 76 -6.55 -5.77 -2.43
CA ASP A 76 -8.01 -5.73 -2.62
C ASP A 76 -8.71 -4.74 -1.70
N VAL A 77 -8.19 -4.55 -0.48
CA VAL A 77 -8.68 -3.51 0.43
C VAL A 77 -8.40 -2.13 -0.15
N LEU A 78 -7.19 -1.92 -0.69
CA LEU A 78 -6.85 -0.64 -1.31
C LEU A 78 -7.70 -0.35 -2.54
N ARG A 79 -7.99 -1.35 -3.37
CA ARG A 79 -8.91 -1.21 -4.51
C ARG A 79 -10.32 -0.84 -4.07
N ALA A 80 -10.82 -1.41 -2.98
CA ALA A 80 -12.13 -1.04 -2.45
C ALA A 80 -12.17 0.40 -1.94
N ILE A 81 -11.10 0.85 -1.26
CA ILE A 81 -10.95 2.25 -0.82
C ILE A 81 -10.91 3.18 -2.04
N LEU A 82 -10.11 2.85 -3.06
CA LEU A 82 -10.01 3.62 -4.30
C LEU A 82 -11.36 3.69 -5.02
N ALA A 83 -12.08 2.58 -5.14
CA ALA A 83 -13.41 2.55 -5.74
C ALA A 83 -14.38 3.51 -5.04
N HIS A 84 -14.38 3.48 -3.70
CA HIS A 84 -15.24 4.34 -2.89
C HIS A 84 -14.97 5.82 -3.12
N TYR A 85 -13.70 6.24 -2.99
CA TYR A 85 -13.33 7.65 -3.06
C TYR A 85 -13.33 8.21 -4.49
N LEU A 86 -12.92 7.41 -5.48
CA LEU A 86 -12.91 7.81 -6.89
C LEU A 86 -14.28 7.68 -7.57
N ARG A 87 -15.31 7.17 -6.86
CA ARG A 87 -16.68 6.98 -7.37
C ARG A 87 -16.73 6.10 -8.62
N ILE A 88 -15.89 5.07 -8.66
CA ILE A 88 -15.89 4.04 -9.70
C ILE A 88 -16.39 2.71 -9.12
N ASP A 89 -16.84 1.82 -9.99
CA ASP A 89 -17.26 0.49 -9.56
C ASP A 89 -16.05 -0.41 -9.22
N LEU A 90 -16.31 -1.48 -8.46
CA LEU A 90 -15.28 -2.42 -8.02
C LEU A 90 -14.65 -3.19 -9.18
N GLN A 91 -15.35 -3.43 -10.30
CA GLN A 91 -14.76 -4.13 -11.44
C GLN A 91 -13.71 -3.25 -12.13
N THR A 92 -13.99 -1.96 -12.27
CA THR A 92 -13.01 -0.97 -12.73
C THR A 92 -11.81 -0.91 -11.78
N ALA A 93 -12.03 -0.83 -10.47
CA ALA A 93 -10.93 -0.79 -9.50
C ALA A 93 -10.09 -2.09 -9.47
N ARG A 94 -10.67 -3.25 -9.78
CA ARG A 94 -9.93 -4.53 -9.86
C ARG A 94 -8.91 -4.58 -10.98
N GLN A 95 -9.09 -3.78 -12.03
CA GLN A 95 -8.14 -3.65 -13.13
C GLN A 95 -6.91 -2.82 -12.73
N MET A 96 -6.98 -2.07 -11.62
CA MET A 96 -5.85 -1.30 -11.11
C MET A 96 -4.78 -2.22 -10.53
N ARG A 97 -3.54 -1.94 -10.92
CA ARG A 97 -2.35 -2.57 -10.35
C ARG A 97 -1.98 -1.89 -9.04
N ILE A 98 -1.70 -2.70 -8.03
CA ILE A 98 -1.25 -2.26 -6.71
C ILE A 98 -0.10 -3.19 -6.30
N ASP A 99 1.13 -2.78 -6.54
CA ASP A 99 2.37 -3.54 -6.32
C ASP A 99 2.78 -3.58 -4.85
N HIS A 100 3.68 -4.50 -4.49
CA HIS A 100 4.16 -4.62 -3.12
C HIS A 100 4.97 -3.40 -2.70
N ALA A 101 4.76 -2.93 -1.47
CA ALA A 101 5.32 -1.67 -0.96
C ALA A 101 5.13 -0.49 -1.92
N SER A 102 4.01 -0.47 -2.66
CA SER A 102 3.65 0.69 -3.47
C SER A 102 2.81 1.66 -2.66
N LEU A 103 2.93 2.94 -3.01
CA LEU A 103 2.23 4.06 -2.41
C LEU A 103 1.21 4.62 -3.39
N THR A 104 0.01 4.89 -2.90
CA THR A 104 -1.05 5.60 -3.63
C THR A 104 -1.52 6.75 -2.77
N ALA A 105 -1.76 7.92 -3.35
CA ALA A 105 -2.23 9.08 -2.60
C ALA A 105 -3.49 9.68 -3.19
N LEU A 106 -4.44 9.95 -2.31
CA LEU A 106 -5.68 10.65 -2.60
C LEU A 106 -5.68 11.97 -1.84
N ASP A 107 -6.06 13.06 -2.51
CA ASP A 107 -6.44 14.28 -1.81
C ASP A 107 -7.96 14.38 -1.73
N ILE A 108 -8.50 14.48 -0.52
CA ILE A 108 -9.93 14.41 -0.26
C ILE A 108 -10.41 15.80 0.18
N ASN A 109 -11.27 16.39 -0.64
CA ASN A 109 -11.82 17.73 -0.50
C ASN A 109 -13.35 17.68 -0.50
N GLY A 110 -13.92 17.26 0.63
CA GLY A 110 -15.36 17.06 0.77
C GLY A 110 -15.85 15.92 -0.12
N THR A 111 -16.61 16.24 -1.16
CA THR A 111 -17.11 15.24 -2.12
C THR A 111 -16.19 15.01 -3.31
N VAL A 112 -15.20 15.88 -3.51
CA VAL A 112 -14.22 15.77 -4.60
C VAL A 112 -13.00 15.02 -4.07
N THR A 113 -12.50 14.07 -4.85
CA THR A 113 -11.24 13.37 -4.57
C THR A 113 -10.34 13.44 -5.78
N ASP A 114 -9.11 13.90 -5.58
CA ASP A 114 -8.05 13.90 -6.59
C ASP A 114 -7.12 12.71 -6.36
N LEU A 115 -6.94 11.88 -7.38
CA LEU A 115 -5.90 10.84 -7.37
C LEU A 115 -4.57 11.49 -7.73
N LEU A 116 -3.74 11.76 -6.73
CA LEU A 116 -2.45 12.44 -6.93
C LEU A 116 -1.46 11.52 -7.65
N PHE A 117 -1.40 10.26 -7.24
CA PHE A 117 -0.63 9.22 -7.89
C PHE A 117 -1.14 7.84 -7.47
N LEU A 118 -0.99 6.87 -8.37
CA LEU A 118 -1.36 5.48 -8.17
C LEU A 118 -0.12 4.61 -8.27
N ASN A 119 0.03 3.68 -7.33
CA ASN A 119 0.99 2.59 -7.42
C ASN A 119 2.45 3.03 -7.62
N LEU A 120 2.86 4.10 -6.93
CA LEU A 120 4.25 4.57 -6.94
C LEU A 120 5.13 3.59 -6.16
N THR A 121 6.18 3.07 -6.78
CA THR A 121 7.12 2.14 -6.15
C THR A 121 8.54 2.68 -6.17
N ALA A 122 9.26 2.52 -5.06
CA ALA A 122 10.70 2.76 -4.99
C ALA A 122 11.51 1.52 -5.43
N ASP A 123 10.84 0.41 -5.77
CA ASP A 123 11.46 -0.80 -6.26
C ASP A 123 11.50 -0.83 -7.79
N THR A 124 12.64 -0.43 -8.35
CA THR A 124 12.87 -0.41 -9.81
C THR A 124 13.22 -1.79 -10.39
N ARG A 125 13.35 -2.81 -9.54
CA ARG A 125 13.86 -4.15 -9.91
C ARG A 125 12.79 -5.14 -10.33
N ASP A 126 11.51 -4.76 -10.29
CA ASP A 126 10.42 -5.60 -10.75
C ASP A 126 9.64 -4.90 -11.90
N PRO A 127 10.11 -5.00 -13.15
CA PRO A 127 9.46 -4.40 -14.31
C PRO A 127 8.36 -5.30 -14.90
N ARG A 128 7.66 -6.10 -14.07
CA ARG A 128 6.62 -7.02 -14.55
C ARG A 128 5.31 -6.31 -14.88
#